data_AF-A0A852YX75-F1
#
_entry.id   AF-A0A852YX75-F1
#
_cell.length_a   1.000
_cell.length_b   1.000
_cell.length_c   1.000
_cell.angle_alpha   90.00
_cell.angle_beta   90.00
_cell.angle_gamma   90.00
#
_symmetry.space_group_name_H-M   'P 1'
#
loop_
_entity.id
_entity.type
_entity.pdbx_description
1 polymer ?
#
loop_
_entity_poly.entity_id
_entity_poly.type
_entity_poly.pdbx_seq_one_letter_code
_entity_poly.pdbx_strand_id
1 'polypeptide(L)'
;MSRVDVGDAFVARFCEVLAESGEWKVSDPEDVLGNWQDFVSSCEQGYDEDQFEYDHDLEDRDTLEKALNDPVLNGFAEIEWLRREVYAVDERFRGLLHEQPRRDPASSPWWYAYVPRFAGREFAEDMYRMHGLNIRVVE
;
A
#
# COMPACT_ATOMS: atom_id res chain seq x y z
N MET A 1 -11.29 31.64 2.15
CA MET A 1 -11.18 30.34 1.44
C MET A 1 -12.41 29.53 1.77
N SER A 2 -13.09 29.01 0.75
CA SER A 2 -14.26 28.14 0.93
C SER A 2 -13.80 26.70 1.22
N ARG A 3 -14.68 25.83 1.71
CA ARG A 3 -14.36 24.40 1.94
C ARG A 3 -13.96 23.65 0.67
N VAL A 4 -14.37 24.13 -0.51
CA VAL A 4 -13.98 23.59 -1.82
C VAL A 4 -12.53 23.96 -2.15
N ASP A 5 -12.12 25.18 -1.79
CA ASP A 5 -10.80 25.77 -2.03
C ASP A 5 -9.66 25.08 -1.24
N VAL A 6 -9.99 24.47 -0.09
CA VAL A 6 -9.03 23.76 0.77
C VAL A 6 -8.82 22.31 0.31
N GLY A 7 -9.88 21.65 -0.16
CA GLY A 7 -9.78 20.30 -0.74
C GLY A 7 -8.90 20.28 -2.00
N ASP A 8 -9.07 21.27 -2.88
CA ASP A 8 -8.26 21.40 -4.10
C ASP A 8 -6.77 21.62 -3.78
N ALA A 9 -6.44 22.37 -2.71
CA ALA A 9 -5.06 22.61 -2.29
C ALA A 9 -4.40 21.36 -1.67
N PHE A 10 -5.15 20.55 -0.93
CA PHE A 10 -4.69 19.27 -0.41
C PHE A 10 -4.35 18.29 -1.55
N VAL A 11 -5.28 18.13 -2.50
CA VAL A 11 -5.07 17.28 -3.68
C VAL A 11 -3.89 17.76 -4.50
N ALA A 12 -3.77 19.09 -4.72
CA ALA A 12 -2.63 19.65 -5.45
C ALA A 12 -1.30 19.31 -4.77
N ARG A 13 -1.17 19.52 -3.45
CA ARG A 13 0.06 19.18 -2.72
C ARG A 13 0.32 17.67 -2.74
N PHE A 14 -0.71 16.84 -2.66
CA PHE A 14 -0.55 15.39 -2.77
C PHE A 14 0.08 15.02 -4.12
N CYS A 15 -0.48 15.52 -5.22
CA CYS A 15 0.07 15.31 -6.56
C CYS A 15 1.51 15.81 -6.71
N GLU A 16 1.88 16.93 -6.06
CA GLU A 16 3.26 17.41 -6.02
C GLU A 16 4.21 16.43 -5.32
N VAL A 17 3.80 15.84 -4.19
CA VAL A 17 4.59 14.82 -3.46
C VAL A 17 4.89 13.62 -4.37
N LEU A 18 3.90 13.18 -5.15
CA LEU A 18 4.06 12.08 -6.10
C LEU A 18 5.09 12.45 -7.18
N ALA A 19 4.91 13.60 -7.81
CA ALA A 19 5.80 14.09 -8.86
C ALA A 19 7.25 14.26 -8.39
N GLU A 20 7.46 14.79 -7.17
CA GLU A 20 8.77 14.93 -6.54
C GLU A 20 9.46 13.56 -6.31
N SER A 21 8.67 12.50 -6.15
CA SER A 21 9.18 11.14 -5.93
C SER A 21 9.48 10.34 -7.21
N GLY A 22 9.32 10.96 -8.39
CA GLY A 22 9.56 10.33 -9.68
C GLY A 22 8.32 9.66 -10.29
N GLU A 23 7.17 9.74 -9.62
CA GLU A 23 5.91 9.25 -10.17
C GLU A 23 5.43 10.18 -11.28
N TRP A 24 5.15 9.59 -12.44
CA TRP A 24 4.79 10.31 -13.67
C TRP A 24 3.28 10.32 -13.91
N LYS A 25 2.54 9.49 -13.18
CA LYS A 25 1.08 9.45 -13.20
C LYS A 25 0.55 10.31 -12.07
N VAL A 26 -0.19 11.35 -12.43
CA VAL A 26 -0.96 12.15 -11.45
C VAL A 26 -2.13 11.29 -11.01
N SER A 27 -2.07 10.79 -9.77
CA SER A 27 -3.17 10.11 -9.09
C SER A 27 -3.55 10.95 -7.88
N ASP A 28 -4.84 11.16 -7.68
CA ASP A 28 -5.31 11.89 -6.51
C ASP A 28 -5.28 10.98 -5.25
N PRO A 29 -5.47 11.54 -4.05
CA PRO A 29 -5.43 10.76 -2.81
C PRO A 29 -6.46 9.62 -2.75
N GLU A 30 -7.63 9.79 -3.39
CA GLU A 30 -8.69 8.78 -3.38
C GLU A 30 -8.32 7.61 -4.29
N ASP A 31 -7.71 7.88 -5.45
CA ASP A 31 -7.25 6.86 -6.39
C ASP A 31 -6.18 5.95 -5.76
N VAL A 32 -5.13 6.54 -5.15
CA VAL A 32 -4.04 5.75 -4.53
C VAL A 32 -4.55 4.94 -3.34
N LEU A 33 -5.44 5.53 -2.53
CA LEU A 33 -6.09 4.81 -1.44
C LEU A 33 -7.00 3.68 -1.96
N GLY A 34 -7.71 3.91 -3.06
CA GLY A 34 -8.55 2.91 -3.73
C GLY A 34 -7.74 1.71 -4.21
N ASN A 35 -6.61 1.95 -4.87
CA ASN A 35 -5.70 0.87 -5.29
C ASN A 35 -5.20 0.07 -4.10
N TRP A 36 -4.80 0.74 -3.00
CA TRP A 36 -4.37 0.05 -1.78
C TRP A 36 -5.50 -0.80 -1.17
N GLN A 37 -6.73 -0.30 -1.18
CA GLN A 37 -7.91 -1.05 -0.74
C GLN A 37 -8.18 -2.28 -1.62
N ASP A 38 -8.05 -2.12 -2.93
CA ASP A 38 -8.27 -3.19 -3.90
C ASP A 38 -7.20 -4.28 -3.77
N PHE A 39 -5.93 -3.91 -3.67
CA PHE A 39 -4.83 -4.84 -3.40
C PHE A 39 -5.06 -5.67 -2.14
N VAL A 40 -5.41 -5.02 -1.01
CA VAL A 40 -5.68 -5.74 0.24
C VAL A 40 -6.90 -6.64 0.10
N SER A 41 -7.92 -6.20 -0.64
CA SER A 41 -9.10 -7.03 -0.91
C SER A 41 -8.76 -8.24 -1.80
N SER A 42 -7.84 -8.11 -2.74
CA SER A 42 -7.29 -9.23 -3.52
C SER A 42 -6.49 -10.19 -2.62
N CYS A 43 -5.69 -9.68 -1.68
CA CYS A 43 -5.01 -10.49 -0.68
C CYS A 43 -5.98 -11.29 0.21
N GLU A 44 -7.10 -10.69 0.64
CA GLU A 44 -8.14 -11.37 1.41
C GLU A 44 -8.81 -12.51 0.64
N GLN A 45 -8.85 -12.42 -0.68
CA GLN A 45 -9.45 -13.41 -1.59
C GLN A 45 -8.45 -14.49 -2.05
N GLY A 46 -7.17 -14.34 -1.72
CA GLY A 46 -6.11 -15.22 -2.19
C GLY A 46 -5.44 -14.66 -3.45
N TYR A 47 -4.59 -13.66 -3.26
CA TYR A 47 -3.83 -13.01 -4.34
C TYR A 47 -3.13 -14.03 -5.24
N ASP A 48 -3.39 -14.01 -6.54
CA ASP A 48 -2.94 -15.04 -7.50
C ASP A 48 -2.15 -14.47 -8.68
N GLU A 49 -1.69 -13.22 -8.59
CA GLU A 49 -0.71 -12.69 -9.55
C GLU A 49 0.72 -13.04 -9.10
N ASP A 50 1.72 -12.68 -9.91
CA ASP A 50 3.13 -12.98 -9.62
C ASP A 50 3.76 -12.03 -8.58
N GLN A 51 4.98 -12.34 -8.14
CA GLN A 51 5.72 -11.52 -7.17
C GLN A 51 6.07 -10.11 -7.67
N PHE A 52 6.19 -9.88 -8.99
CA PHE A 52 6.46 -8.56 -9.53
C PHE A 52 5.23 -7.66 -9.47
N GLU A 53 4.06 -8.17 -9.86
CA GLU A 53 2.79 -7.47 -9.71
C GLU A 53 2.50 -7.17 -8.23
N TYR A 54 2.78 -8.14 -7.35
CA TYR A 54 2.66 -7.92 -5.91
C TYR A 54 3.55 -6.78 -5.39
N ASP A 55 4.82 -6.73 -5.83
CA ASP A 55 5.73 -5.66 -5.42
C ASP A 55 5.33 -4.29 -5.98
N HIS A 56 4.72 -4.27 -7.17
CA HIS A 56 4.16 -3.07 -7.81
C HIS A 56 2.92 -2.58 -7.06
N ASP A 57 1.98 -3.44 -6.67
CA ASP A 57 0.81 -3.06 -5.88
C ASP A 57 1.18 -2.48 -4.50
N LEU A 58 2.33 -2.87 -3.94
CA LEU A 58 2.85 -2.27 -2.70
C LEU A 58 3.34 -0.82 -2.87
N GLU A 59 3.63 -0.36 -4.10
CA GLU A 59 4.10 1.01 -4.36
C GLU A 59 3.03 2.06 -4.01
N ASP A 60 1.74 1.69 -4.06
CA ASP A 60 0.66 2.54 -3.57
C ASP A 60 0.83 2.82 -2.07
N ARG A 61 1.26 1.82 -1.27
CA ARG A 61 1.51 2.02 0.16
C ARG A 61 2.74 2.89 0.43
N ASP A 62 3.77 2.82 -0.40
CA ASP A 62 4.91 3.75 -0.36
C ASP A 62 4.46 5.18 -0.65
N THR A 63 3.61 5.35 -1.65
CA THR A 63 3.05 6.66 -2.02
C THR A 63 2.23 7.26 -0.88
N LEU A 64 1.37 6.45 -0.25
CA LEU A 64 0.63 6.85 0.94
C LEU A 64 1.57 7.20 2.10
N GLU A 65 2.65 6.43 2.32
CA GLU A 65 3.63 6.74 3.36
C GLU A 65 4.28 8.11 3.16
N LYS A 66 4.71 8.43 1.92
CA LYS A 66 5.29 9.73 1.58
C LYS A 66 4.32 10.86 1.91
N ALA A 67 3.06 10.72 1.49
CA ALA A 67 2.02 11.71 1.77
C ALA A 67 1.76 11.88 3.27
N LEU A 68 1.68 10.78 4.03
CA LEU A 68 1.46 10.80 5.48
C LEU A 68 2.62 11.44 6.27
N ASN A 69 3.82 11.46 5.69
CA ASN A 69 5.01 12.09 6.28
C ASN A 69 5.33 13.47 5.71
N ASP A 70 4.60 13.96 4.70
CA ASP A 70 4.86 15.28 4.12
C ASP A 70 4.45 16.39 5.10
N PRO A 71 5.36 17.30 5.49
CA PRO A 71 5.07 18.31 6.49
C PRO A 71 4.02 19.34 6.05
N VAL A 72 3.84 19.55 4.75
CA VAL A 72 2.85 20.50 4.21
C VAL A 72 1.47 19.87 4.26
N LEU A 73 1.31 18.62 3.79
CA LEU A 73 0.08 17.84 3.90
C LEU A 73 -0.39 17.70 5.35
N ASN A 74 0.55 17.54 6.28
CA ASN A 74 0.26 17.48 7.71
C ASN A 74 -0.28 18.79 8.32
N GLY A 75 -0.29 19.89 7.57
CA GLY A 75 -0.95 21.14 7.95
C GLY A 75 -2.43 21.22 7.57
N PHE A 76 -2.92 20.31 6.72
CA PHE A 76 -4.32 20.27 6.26
C PHE A 76 -5.17 19.40 7.18
N ALA A 77 -6.47 19.69 7.30
CA ALA A 77 -7.37 18.87 8.11
C ALA A 77 -7.71 17.54 7.41
N GLU A 78 -7.64 17.53 6.09
CA GLU A 78 -7.89 16.40 5.19
C GLU A 78 -6.93 15.23 5.43
N ILE A 79 -5.73 15.48 5.96
CA ILE A 79 -4.76 14.42 6.27
C ILE A 79 -5.29 13.44 7.32
N GLU A 80 -6.17 13.88 8.22
CA GLU A 80 -6.77 13.02 9.25
C GLU A 80 -7.75 12.01 8.66
N TRP A 81 -8.45 12.37 7.57
CA TRP A 81 -9.24 11.40 6.80
C TRP A 81 -8.30 10.36 6.18
N LEU A 82 -7.25 10.79 5.49
CA LEU A 82 -6.33 9.87 4.82
C LEU A 82 -5.66 8.92 5.82
N ARG A 83 -5.15 9.44 6.95
CA ARG A 83 -4.57 8.63 8.04
C ARG A 83 -5.52 7.54 8.51
N ARG A 84 -6.78 7.90 8.79
CA ARG A 84 -7.77 6.95 9.27
C ARG A 84 -8.02 5.84 8.27
N GLU A 85 -8.23 6.18 7.00
CA GLU A 85 -8.53 5.19 5.97
C GLU A 85 -7.32 4.28 5.69
N VAL A 86 -6.11 4.85 5.56
CA VAL A 86 -4.88 4.06 5.38
C VAL A 86 -4.67 3.10 6.54
N TYR A 87 -4.84 3.56 7.79
CA TYR A 87 -4.63 2.69 8.95
C TYR A 87 -5.66 1.57 9.07
N ALA A 88 -6.90 1.81 8.65
CA ALA A 88 -7.92 0.75 8.60
C ALA A 88 -7.56 -0.34 7.58
N VAL A 89 -7.03 0.05 6.42
CA VAL A 89 -6.56 -0.89 5.39
C VAL A 89 -5.28 -1.62 5.83
N ASP A 90 -4.35 -0.90 6.44
CA ASP A 90 -3.13 -1.47 7.03
C ASP A 90 -3.45 -2.53 8.09
N GLU A 91 -4.44 -2.29 8.95
CA GLU A 91 -4.88 -3.26 9.97
C GLU A 91 -5.40 -4.56 9.32
N ARG A 92 -6.23 -4.45 8.29
CA ARG A 92 -6.71 -5.59 7.51
C ARG A 92 -5.55 -6.38 6.93
N PHE A 93 -4.63 -5.71 6.23
CA PHE A 93 -3.49 -6.35 5.59
C PHE A 93 -2.57 -7.04 6.61
N ARG A 94 -2.25 -6.37 7.73
CA ARG A 94 -1.50 -6.98 8.84
C ARG A 94 -2.16 -8.25 9.37
N GLY A 95 -3.48 -8.26 9.44
CA GLY A 95 -4.29 -9.42 9.79
C GLY A 95 -4.15 -10.61 8.83
N LEU A 96 -3.51 -10.44 7.66
CA LEU A 96 -3.27 -11.48 6.65
C LEU A 96 -1.83 -11.99 6.64
N LEU A 97 -0.88 -11.24 7.21
CA LEU A 97 0.54 -11.52 7.04
C LEU A 97 0.99 -12.87 7.62
N HIS A 98 1.98 -13.43 6.96
CA HIS A 98 2.75 -14.59 7.39
C HIS A 98 3.73 -14.19 8.50
N GLU A 99 3.99 -15.09 9.47
CA GLU A 99 4.85 -14.79 10.62
C GLU A 99 6.33 -14.69 10.25
N GLN A 100 6.76 -15.44 9.23
CA GLN A 100 8.13 -15.37 8.71
C GLN A 100 8.21 -14.28 7.64
N PRO A 101 9.19 -13.37 7.73
CA PRO A 101 9.37 -12.31 6.75
C PRO A 101 10.03 -12.82 5.47
N ARG A 102 9.71 -12.20 4.33
CA ARG A 102 10.41 -12.41 3.04
C ARG A 102 11.65 -11.52 2.87
N ARG A 103 11.72 -10.40 3.60
CA ARG A 103 12.86 -9.46 3.63
C ARG A 103 13.17 -9.07 5.07
N ASP A 104 14.39 -8.67 5.38
CA ASP A 104 14.78 -8.31 6.75
C ASP A 104 13.94 -7.13 7.28
N PRO A 105 13.09 -7.34 8.33
CA PRO A 105 12.24 -6.28 8.89
C PRO A 105 13.02 -5.11 9.50
N ALA A 106 14.31 -5.28 9.82
CA ALA A 106 15.14 -4.19 10.32
C ALA A 106 15.55 -3.19 9.22
N SER A 107 15.43 -3.58 7.94
CA SER A 107 15.92 -2.81 6.79
C SER A 107 14.84 -2.52 5.75
N SER A 108 13.63 -3.05 5.94
CA SER A 108 12.52 -2.91 5.00
C SER A 108 11.27 -2.39 5.71
N PRO A 109 10.46 -1.53 5.06
CA PRO A 109 9.12 -1.24 5.54
C PRO A 109 8.33 -2.54 5.76
N TRP A 110 7.46 -2.54 6.77
CA TRP A 110 6.75 -3.77 7.16
C TRP A 110 5.89 -4.34 6.02
N TRP A 111 5.36 -3.49 5.13
CA TRP A 111 4.54 -3.92 3.98
C TRP A 111 5.38 -4.63 2.91
N TYR A 112 6.69 -4.39 2.84
CA TYR A 112 7.61 -5.17 2.01
C TYR A 112 8.26 -6.34 2.74
N ALA A 113 8.39 -6.25 4.07
CA ALA A 113 9.05 -7.28 4.86
C ALA A 113 8.24 -8.58 4.93
N TYR A 114 6.91 -8.49 4.85
CA TYR A 114 6.00 -9.61 5.02
C TYR A 114 5.06 -9.76 3.81
N VAL A 115 4.47 -10.94 3.68
CA VAL A 115 3.49 -11.32 2.64
C VAL A 115 2.30 -12.05 3.26
N PRO A 116 1.15 -12.20 2.58
CA PRO A 116 0.01 -12.95 3.10
C PRO A 116 0.37 -14.40 3.43
N ARG A 117 -0.22 -14.94 4.51
CA ARG A 117 -0.06 -16.35 4.91
C ARG A 117 -0.84 -17.32 4.01
N PHE A 118 -1.77 -16.80 3.21
CA PHE A 118 -2.52 -17.54 2.20
C PHE A 118 -2.60 -16.74 0.92
N ALA A 119 -2.65 -17.42 -0.22
CA ALA A 119 -2.65 -16.82 -1.55
C ALA A 119 -3.18 -17.81 -2.59
N GLY A 120 -3.35 -17.35 -3.83
CA GLY A 120 -3.50 -18.21 -4.99
C GLY A 120 -2.23 -19.03 -5.26
N ARG A 121 -2.31 -19.89 -6.28
CA ARG A 121 -1.22 -20.82 -6.58
C ARG A 121 0.01 -20.10 -7.11
N GLU A 122 -0.15 -19.14 -8.01
CA GLU A 122 0.98 -18.49 -8.69
C GLU A 122 1.87 -17.76 -7.70
N PHE A 123 1.27 -16.88 -6.89
CA PHE A 123 1.98 -16.17 -5.84
C PHE A 123 2.63 -17.10 -4.81
N ALA A 124 1.92 -18.15 -4.38
CA ALA A 124 2.47 -19.11 -3.41
C ALA A 124 3.70 -19.85 -3.95
N GLU A 125 3.70 -20.20 -5.23
CA GLU A 125 4.84 -20.84 -5.89
C GLU A 125 6.03 -19.89 -6.03
N ASP A 126 5.80 -18.61 -6.31
CA ASP A 126 6.86 -17.60 -6.31
C ASP A 126 7.46 -17.40 -4.92
N MET A 127 6.63 -17.34 -3.87
CA MET A 127 7.10 -17.15 -2.49
C MET A 127 8.00 -18.30 -2.04
N TYR A 128 7.64 -19.53 -2.42
CA TYR A 128 8.48 -20.68 -2.17
C TYR A 128 9.78 -20.62 -2.98
N ARG A 129 9.71 -20.37 -4.29
CA ARG A 129 10.88 -20.37 -5.19
C ARG A 129 11.89 -19.28 -4.87
N MET A 130 11.42 -18.07 -4.56
CA MET A 130 12.26 -16.88 -4.40
C MET A 130 12.69 -16.66 -2.95
N HIS A 131 11.85 -17.02 -1.99
CA HIS A 131 12.06 -16.70 -0.57
C HIS A 131 12.06 -17.92 0.36
N GLY A 132 11.72 -19.12 -0.13
CA GLY A 132 11.61 -20.32 0.68
C GLY A 132 10.40 -20.32 1.63
N LEU A 133 9.42 -19.43 1.40
CA LEU A 133 8.23 -19.32 2.23
C LEU A 133 7.15 -20.29 1.77
N ASN A 134 6.55 -21.01 2.72
CA ASN A 134 5.43 -21.90 2.46
C ASN A 134 4.12 -21.18 2.76
N ILE A 135 3.47 -20.67 1.71
CA ILE A 135 2.18 -20.00 1.78
C ILE A 135 1.05 -21.00 1.56
N ARG A 136 -0.06 -20.86 2.30
CA ARG A 136 -1.24 -21.72 2.13
C ARG A 136 -1.98 -21.34 0.85
N VAL A 137 -2.11 -22.28 -0.09
CA VAL A 137 -2.94 -22.06 -1.29
C VAL A 137 -4.43 -22.09 -0.93
N VAL A 138 -5.20 -21.14 -1.46
CA VAL A 138 -6.67 -21.07 -1.40
C VAL A 138 -7.25 -21.00 -2.81
N GLU A 139 -8.50 -21.47 -2.99
CA GLU A 139 -9.25 -21.50 -4.26
C GLU A 139 -10.41 -20.49 -4.24
#